data_AF-A0AAF0IIC3-F1
#
_entry.id   AF-A0AAF0IIC3-F1
#
_cell.length_a   1.000
_cell.length_b   1.000
_cell.length_c   1.000
_cell.angle_alpha   90.00
_cell.angle_beta   90.00
_cell.angle_gamma   90.00
#
_symmetry.space_group_name_H-M   'P 1'
#
loop_
_entity.id
_entity.type
_entity.pdbx_description
1 polymer ?
#
loop_
_entity_poly.entity_id
_entity_poly.type
_entity_poly.pdbx_seq_one_letter_code
_entity_poly.pdbx_strand_id
1 'polypeptide(L)'
;MKSSVLRRSLVSAFSGRVRQQGSNRLQNICAQCWRQQRQQARFAHSISPADDPNWISVADNPSKIVRTGQKHGPGLILLALIPITAFALGTWQVQRLDWKTKLITTFEDRLIKPPLPLPPAVDPDAVPEFDYRRVYAKGRFRHDQEMLIGPRMYESKDGYLVVTPLERGDGESTILVNRGWIPKSLKNQRDRPQGLPRGEVVVEGLLRSPWKKNMFTPENKPEQGNFYFPDVKQMAELTGSQPIWVEETMVPELLEQYRREANGIPIGRPPEVNLRNNHTQYIFTWYGLSLATTVMLWMVVRKKPNAATRRIRQSKNW
;
A
#
# COMPACT_ATOMS: atom_id res chain seq x y z
N MET A 1 -1.95 48.73 -51.73
CA MET A 1 -0.49 48.77 -52.03
C MET A 1 0.03 47.35 -51.83
N LYS A 2 0.35 46.63 -52.92
CA LYS A 2 1.72 46.40 -53.46
C LYS A 2 2.65 45.84 -52.37
N SER A 3 3.45 44.79 -52.52
CA SER A 3 3.96 44.00 -53.65
C SER A 3 5.18 43.29 -53.02
N SER A 4 5.25 41.95 -52.95
CA SER A 4 6.10 41.11 -53.83
C SER A 4 7.63 41.27 -53.56
N VAL A 5 8.52 40.26 -53.63
CA VAL A 5 8.50 39.05 -54.45
C VAL A 5 9.80 38.22 -54.20
N LEU A 6 9.67 36.89 -54.31
CA LEU A 6 10.62 35.88 -54.87
C LEU A 6 11.94 35.56 -54.13
N ARG A 7 12.49 34.34 -54.19
CA ARG A 7 12.34 33.19 -55.11
C ARG A 7 12.85 31.93 -54.36
N ARG A 8 12.06 30.85 -54.28
CA ARG A 8 12.10 29.59 -55.10
C ARG A 8 13.28 28.66 -54.77
N SER A 9 13.22 27.33 -54.80
CA SER A 9 12.23 26.28 -55.08
C SER A 9 13.01 24.94 -54.96
N LEU A 10 12.52 23.93 -54.22
CA LEU A 10 11.82 22.70 -54.68
C LEU A 10 12.64 21.64 -55.44
N VAL A 11 12.16 20.39 -55.27
CA VAL A 11 12.28 19.16 -56.12
C VAL A 11 13.43 18.22 -55.68
N SER A 12 13.26 16.97 -55.21
CA SER A 12 12.43 15.78 -55.58
C SER A 12 12.88 15.01 -56.85
N ALA A 13 12.73 13.68 -56.80
CA ALA A 13 12.74 12.69 -57.89
C ALA A 13 14.12 12.21 -58.40
N PHE A 14 14.43 10.91 -58.34
CA PHE A 14 13.96 9.77 -59.18
C PHE A 14 14.49 9.80 -60.64
N SER A 15 14.80 8.60 -61.16
CA SER A 15 15.31 8.28 -62.51
C SER A 15 16.84 8.44 -62.66
N GLY A 16 17.62 7.51 -63.20
CA GLY A 16 17.33 6.42 -64.12
C GLY A 16 18.02 6.67 -65.46
N ARG A 17 18.82 5.68 -65.93
CA ARG A 17 19.26 5.45 -67.32
C ARG A 17 20.26 6.49 -67.90
N VAL A 18 21.27 6.17 -68.72
CA VAL A 18 21.46 5.04 -69.65
C VAL A 18 22.81 5.19 -70.38
N ARG A 19 23.43 4.04 -70.74
CA ARG A 19 24.22 3.74 -71.98
C ARG A 19 25.52 4.51 -72.24
N GLN A 20 26.48 4.02 -73.04
CA GLN A 20 26.67 2.92 -74.01
C GLN A 20 28.20 2.83 -74.18
N GLN A 21 28.89 1.79 -74.64
CA GLN A 21 28.82 0.91 -75.81
C GLN A 21 30.18 0.17 -75.74
N GLY A 22 30.41 -1.08 -76.12
CA GLY A 22 29.66 -2.09 -76.84
C GLY A 22 30.71 -3.06 -77.41
N SER A 23 30.41 -4.36 -77.48
CA SER A 23 30.74 -5.22 -78.63
C SER A 23 30.24 -6.64 -78.37
N ASN A 24 29.63 -7.20 -79.42
CA ASN A 24 28.90 -8.46 -79.49
C ASN A 24 29.82 -9.67 -79.59
N ARG A 25 29.42 -10.83 -79.06
CA ARG A 25 29.00 -12.01 -79.87
C ARG A 25 28.65 -13.22 -79.00
N LEU A 26 27.40 -13.64 -79.14
CA LEU A 26 26.87 -15.01 -79.21
C LEU A 26 27.83 -16.16 -78.84
N GLN A 27 27.38 -17.07 -77.96
CA GLN A 27 27.10 -18.48 -78.33
C GLN A 27 26.56 -19.31 -77.14
N ASN A 28 25.31 -19.75 -77.30
CA ASN A 28 24.78 -21.09 -76.99
C ASN A 28 25.08 -21.73 -75.62
N ILE A 29 24.09 -21.63 -74.74
CA ILE A 29 23.89 -22.56 -73.62
C ILE A 29 23.59 -23.95 -74.21
N CYS A 30 24.54 -24.87 -74.10
CA CYS A 30 24.28 -26.29 -74.31
C CYS A 30 23.55 -26.83 -73.06
N ALA A 31 22.24 -27.09 -73.17
CA ALA A 31 21.42 -27.67 -72.10
C ALA A 31 21.87 -29.09 -71.67
N GLN A 32 22.85 -29.70 -72.35
CA GLN A 32 23.47 -30.97 -71.95
C GLN A 32 24.61 -30.81 -70.94
N CYS A 33 25.24 -29.64 -70.80
CA CYS A 33 26.34 -29.44 -69.85
C CYS A 33 25.89 -29.43 -68.38
N TRP A 34 24.65 -29.04 -68.09
CA TRP A 34 24.10 -29.06 -66.72
C TRP A 34 23.74 -30.46 -66.20
N ARG A 35 23.63 -31.48 -67.08
CA ARG A 35 23.38 -32.87 -66.65
C ARG A 35 24.64 -33.61 -66.24
N GLN A 36 25.81 -33.28 -66.80
CA GLN A 36 27.09 -33.89 -66.40
C GLN A 36 27.56 -33.40 -65.03
N GLN A 37 27.35 -32.11 -64.70
CA GLN A 37 27.79 -31.56 -63.42
C GLN A 37 26.95 -32.06 -62.22
N ARG A 38 25.70 -32.51 -62.44
CA ARG A 38 24.90 -33.18 -61.39
C ARG A 38 25.19 -34.67 -61.22
N GLN A 39 25.75 -35.34 -62.22
CA GLN A 39 26.12 -36.76 -62.10
C GLN A 39 27.49 -36.96 -61.44
N GLN A 40 28.42 -35.99 -61.54
CA GLN A 40 29.72 -36.07 -60.86
C GLN A 40 29.64 -35.79 -59.34
N ALA A 41 28.57 -35.19 -58.83
CA ALA A 41 28.37 -35.00 -57.38
C ALA A 41 27.84 -36.25 -56.65
N ARG A 42 27.60 -37.37 -57.35
CA ARG A 42 27.07 -38.61 -56.75
C ARG A 42 28.11 -39.69 -56.48
N PHE A 43 29.37 -39.45 -56.81
CA PHE A 43 30.48 -40.35 -56.51
C PHE A 43 31.69 -39.61 -55.97
N ALA A 44 31.49 -38.76 -54.95
CA ALA A 44 32.55 -38.55 -53.98
C ALA A 44 32.45 -39.72 -53.00
N HIS A 45 33.46 -40.59 -52.95
CA HIS A 45 33.62 -41.52 -51.83
C HIS A 45 33.51 -40.70 -50.55
N SER A 46 32.46 -40.93 -49.77
CA SER A 46 32.40 -40.50 -48.39
C SER A 46 33.47 -41.29 -47.66
N ILE A 47 34.67 -40.74 -47.54
CA ILE A 47 35.69 -41.26 -46.64
C ILE A 47 35.02 -41.26 -45.26
N SER A 48 34.84 -42.44 -44.68
CA SER A 48 34.28 -42.53 -43.36
C SER A 48 35.31 -41.91 -42.43
N PRO A 49 34.94 -41.04 -41.48
CA PRO A 49 35.90 -40.48 -40.53
C PRO A 49 36.71 -41.56 -39.81
N ALA A 50 36.16 -42.78 -39.70
CA ALA A 50 36.80 -43.97 -39.13
C ALA A 50 37.99 -44.52 -39.94
N ASP A 51 38.19 -44.07 -41.18
CA ASP A 51 39.29 -44.53 -42.05
C ASP A 51 40.59 -43.71 -41.87
N ASP A 52 40.58 -42.65 -41.04
CA ASP A 52 41.78 -41.90 -40.65
C ASP A 52 42.48 -42.61 -39.47
N PRO A 53 43.77 -42.99 -39.59
CA PRO A 53 44.51 -43.67 -38.53
C PRO A 53 44.67 -42.85 -37.23
N ASN A 54 44.40 -41.53 -37.26
CA ASN A 54 44.36 -40.68 -36.07
C ASN A 54 42.94 -40.45 -35.52
N TRP A 55 41.92 -41.08 -36.12
CA TRP A 55 40.56 -40.95 -35.64
C TRP A 55 40.33 -41.75 -34.36
N ILE A 56 39.97 -41.04 -33.29
CA ILE A 56 39.61 -41.65 -32.01
C ILE A 56 38.09 -41.65 -31.92
N SER A 57 37.50 -42.83 -31.74
CA SER A 57 36.06 -42.98 -31.55
C SER A 57 35.59 -42.18 -30.34
N VAL A 58 34.36 -41.67 -30.41
CA VAL A 58 33.68 -41.02 -29.27
C VAL A 58 33.62 -41.96 -28.05
N ALA A 59 33.59 -43.28 -28.29
CA ALA A 59 33.65 -44.30 -27.24
C ALA A 59 35.05 -44.46 -26.60
N ASP A 60 36.12 -44.16 -27.35
CA ASP A 60 37.51 -44.41 -26.97
C ASP A 60 38.24 -43.16 -26.44
N ASN A 61 37.62 -41.98 -26.54
CA ASN A 61 38.16 -40.75 -26.01
C ASN A 61 38.27 -40.81 -24.46
N PRO A 62 39.47 -40.70 -23.86
CA PRO A 62 39.64 -40.84 -22.42
C PRO A 62 38.86 -39.77 -21.66
N SER A 63 37.94 -40.21 -20.80
CA SER A 63 37.09 -39.29 -20.03
C SER A 63 37.93 -38.46 -19.06
N LYS A 64 38.02 -37.15 -19.28
CA LYS A 64 38.66 -36.22 -18.35
C LYS A 64 37.76 -36.01 -17.14
N ILE A 65 38.20 -36.41 -15.95
CA ILE A 65 37.47 -36.16 -14.70
C ILE A 65 37.54 -34.64 -14.41
N VAL A 66 36.50 -33.91 -14.81
CA VAL A 66 36.35 -32.51 -14.44
C VAL A 66 35.75 -32.46 -13.03
N ARG A 67 36.48 -31.92 -12.06
CA ARG A 67 35.88 -31.55 -10.77
C ARG A 67 34.81 -30.52 -11.08
N THR A 68 33.54 -30.84 -10.85
CA THR A 68 32.42 -29.89 -10.99
C THR A 68 32.74 -28.63 -10.18
N GLY A 69 33.06 -27.55 -10.89
CA GLY A 69 33.44 -26.26 -10.32
C GLY A 69 32.25 -25.62 -9.61
N GLN A 70 32.57 -25.04 -8.45
CA GLN A 70 31.73 -24.24 -7.54
C GLN A 70 30.53 -24.95 -6.88
N LYS A 71 30.71 -25.27 -5.59
CA LYS A 71 29.64 -25.70 -4.66
C LYS A 71 28.61 -24.59 -4.36
N HIS A 72 28.89 -23.35 -4.75
CA HIS A 72 28.12 -22.17 -4.36
C HIS A 72 27.86 -21.26 -5.56
N GLY A 73 26.77 -21.54 -6.27
CA GLY A 73 26.26 -20.64 -7.31
C GLY A 73 25.42 -19.49 -6.71
N PRO A 74 24.99 -18.52 -7.54
CA PRO A 74 24.17 -17.38 -7.11
C PRO A 74 22.87 -17.78 -6.38
N GLY A 75 22.34 -18.98 -6.64
CA GLY A 75 21.17 -19.51 -5.94
C GLY A 75 21.35 -19.69 -4.42
N LEU A 76 22.55 -20.00 -3.93
CA LEU A 76 22.79 -20.07 -2.48
C LEU A 76 22.83 -18.70 -1.82
N ILE A 77 23.28 -17.68 -2.53
CA ILE A 77 23.28 -16.30 -2.05
C ILE A 77 21.83 -15.81 -1.88
N LEU A 78 20.97 -16.09 -2.87
CA LEU A 78 19.54 -15.80 -2.78
C LEU A 78 18.87 -16.56 -1.64
N LEU A 79 19.21 -17.85 -1.46
CA LEU A 79 18.69 -18.65 -0.35
C LEU A 79 19.15 -18.13 1.02
N ALA A 80 20.39 -17.63 1.12
CA ALA A 80 20.94 -17.06 2.34
C ALA A 80 20.36 -15.67 2.68
N LEU A 81 19.85 -14.93 1.70
CA LEU A 81 19.23 -13.62 1.92
C LEU A 81 17.87 -13.73 2.64
N ILE A 82 17.15 -14.84 2.46
CA ILE A 82 15.84 -15.06 3.09
C ILE A 82 15.91 -15.07 4.62
N PRO A 83 16.76 -15.88 5.30
CA PRO A 83 16.82 -15.87 6.76
C PRO A 83 17.31 -14.53 7.33
N ILE A 84 18.19 -13.81 6.61
CA ILE A 84 18.71 -12.50 7.00
C ILE A 84 17.59 -11.46 6.96
N THR A 85 16.84 -11.39 5.85
CA THR A 85 15.72 -10.45 5.73
C THR A 85 14.60 -10.77 6.71
N ALA A 86 14.28 -12.05 6.91
CA ALA A 86 13.30 -12.47 7.92
C ALA A 86 13.74 -12.08 9.35
N PHE A 87 15.02 -12.21 9.70
CA PHE A 87 15.54 -11.79 11.00
C PHE A 87 15.48 -10.26 11.19
N ALA A 88 15.83 -9.50 10.14
CA ALA A 88 15.73 -8.05 10.15
C ALA A 88 14.27 -7.59 10.32
N LEU A 89 13.33 -8.23 9.63
CA LEU A 89 11.90 -7.99 9.78
C LEU A 89 11.40 -8.37 11.18
N GLY A 90 11.84 -9.49 11.75
CA GLY A 90 11.52 -9.86 13.13
C GLY A 90 11.99 -8.82 14.14
N THR A 91 13.22 -8.32 13.97
CA THR A 91 13.81 -7.28 14.83
C THR A 91 13.05 -5.95 14.69
N TRP A 92 12.68 -5.57 13.46
CA TRP A 92 11.84 -4.41 13.23
C TRP A 92 10.47 -4.54 13.92
N GLN A 93 9.87 -5.73 13.92
CA GLN A 93 8.59 -5.97 14.60
C GLN A 93 8.71 -5.83 16.12
N VAL A 94 9.84 -6.23 16.72
CA VAL A 94 10.12 -5.99 18.15
C VAL A 94 10.17 -4.50 18.45
N GLN A 95 10.93 -3.74 17.67
CA GLN A 95 11.03 -2.27 17.83
C GLN A 95 9.65 -1.61 17.63
N ARG A 96 8.89 -2.08 16.63
CA ARG A 96 7.56 -1.58 16.32
C ARG A 96 6.57 -1.88 17.45
N LEU A 97 6.66 -3.06 18.07
CA LEU A 97 5.86 -3.44 19.23
C LEU A 97 6.16 -2.53 20.42
N ASP A 98 7.42 -2.31 20.76
CA ASP A 98 7.84 -1.44 21.87
C ASP A 98 7.33 -0.01 21.67
N TRP A 99 7.54 0.56 20.49
CA TRP A 99 7.01 1.88 20.13
C TRP A 99 5.48 1.97 20.27
N LYS A 100 4.75 0.99 19.72
CA LYS A 100 3.28 0.92 19.81
C LYS A 100 2.81 0.82 21.26
N THR A 101 3.49 0.01 22.07
CA THR A 101 3.15 -0.22 23.47
C THR A 101 3.34 1.05 24.28
N LYS A 102 4.48 1.72 24.13
CA LYS A 102 4.73 3.02 24.78
C LYS A 102 3.69 4.07 24.43
N LEU A 103 3.25 4.11 23.17
CA LEU A 103 2.19 5.02 22.73
C LEU A 103 0.84 4.71 23.39
N ILE A 104 0.47 3.43 23.48
CA ILE A 104 -0.76 2.98 24.16
C ILE A 104 -0.70 3.35 25.64
N THR A 105 0.38 3.01 26.33
CA THR A 105 0.57 3.36 27.75
C THR A 105 0.48 4.87 27.97
N THR A 106 1.07 5.68 27.09
CA THR A 106 0.95 7.15 27.17
C THR A 106 -0.51 7.63 27.11
N PHE A 107 -1.33 7.01 26.27
CA PHE A 107 -2.76 7.34 26.18
C PHE A 107 -3.56 6.83 27.37
N GLU A 108 -3.28 5.63 27.86
CA GLU A 108 -3.90 5.06 29.06
C GLU A 108 -3.59 5.93 30.30
N ASP A 109 -2.35 6.39 30.45
CA ASP A 109 -1.93 7.29 31.52
C ASP A 109 -2.65 8.64 31.47
N ARG A 110 -3.00 9.14 30.27
CA ARG A 110 -3.79 10.37 30.11
C ARG A 110 -5.27 10.15 30.41
N LEU A 111 -5.77 8.97 30.11
CA LEU A 111 -7.16 8.57 30.25
C LEU A 111 -7.56 8.39 31.73
N ILE A 112 -6.66 7.84 32.56
CA ILE A 112 -6.92 7.64 34.00
C ILE A 112 -6.89 8.93 34.82
N LYS A 113 -6.30 10.01 34.29
CA LYS A 113 -6.23 11.30 34.98
C LYS A 113 -7.63 11.92 35.13
N PRO A 114 -7.89 12.65 36.23
CA PRO A 114 -9.18 13.31 36.45
C PRO A 114 -9.50 14.28 35.30
N PRO A 115 -10.76 14.42 34.85
CA PRO A 115 -11.13 15.34 33.78
C PRO A 115 -10.66 16.78 34.03
N LEU A 116 -10.12 17.45 33.00
CA LEU A 116 -9.75 18.87 33.09
C LEU A 116 -10.87 19.76 32.54
N PRO A 117 -11.11 20.94 33.15
CA PRO A 117 -11.92 21.96 32.50
C PRO A 117 -11.21 22.41 31.21
N LEU A 118 -11.93 22.44 30.10
CA LEU A 118 -11.38 22.96 28.85
C LEU A 118 -11.30 24.50 28.93
N PRO A 119 -10.12 25.12 28.74
CA PRO A 119 -9.99 26.58 28.84
C PRO A 119 -10.79 27.29 27.72
N PRO A 120 -11.11 28.58 27.90
CA PRO A 120 -11.85 29.36 26.90
C PRO A 120 -11.13 29.44 25.55
N ALA A 121 -9.82 29.64 25.54
CA ALA A 121 -8.98 29.58 24.35
C ALA A 121 -8.06 28.36 24.45
N VAL A 122 -8.09 27.51 23.42
CA VAL A 122 -7.20 26.35 23.31
C VAL A 122 -6.34 26.53 22.08
N ASP A 123 -5.03 26.35 22.23
CA ASP A 123 -4.10 26.29 21.11
C ASP A 123 -4.31 24.97 20.33
N PRO A 124 -4.72 25.01 19.05
CA PRO A 124 -4.91 23.81 18.24
C PRO A 124 -3.62 22.99 18.06
N ASP A 125 -2.45 23.64 18.09
CA ASP A 125 -1.16 22.96 17.90
C ASP A 125 -0.75 22.16 19.14
N ALA A 126 -1.30 22.47 20.31
CA ALA A 126 -1.11 21.70 21.54
C ALA A 126 -1.99 20.43 21.60
N VAL A 127 -3.06 20.35 20.81
CA VAL A 127 -4.04 19.23 20.87
C VAL A 127 -3.40 17.83 20.75
N PRO A 128 -2.41 17.58 19.86
CA PRO A 128 -1.76 16.27 19.77
C PRO A 128 -1.06 15.83 21.06
N GLU A 129 -0.56 16.78 21.86
CA GLU A 129 0.10 16.49 23.15
C GLU A 129 -0.92 16.06 24.22
N PHE A 130 -2.18 16.44 24.05
CA PHE A 130 -3.29 16.10 24.94
C PHE A 130 -4.24 15.08 24.31
N ASP A 131 -3.85 14.37 23.24
CA ASP A 131 -4.67 13.29 22.67
C ASP A 131 -4.96 12.23 23.74
N TYR A 132 -6.22 11.79 23.80
CA TYR A 132 -6.80 10.93 24.85
C TYR A 132 -6.93 11.57 26.25
N ARG A 133 -6.73 12.88 26.39
CA ARG A 133 -6.98 13.56 27.67
C ARG A 133 -8.48 13.73 27.91
N ARG A 134 -8.95 13.28 29.08
CA ARG A 134 -10.32 13.56 29.54
C ARG A 134 -10.49 15.04 29.84
N VAL A 135 -11.52 15.65 29.26
CA VAL A 135 -11.89 17.05 29.44
C VAL A 135 -13.39 17.16 29.67
N TYR A 136 -13.81 18.26 30.28
CA TYR A 136 -15.21 18.65 30.33
C TYR A 136 -15.40 20.11 29.94
N ALA A 137 -16.56 20.41 29.35
CA ALA A 137 -16.94 21.75 28.94
C ALA A 137 -18.43 21.96 29.24
N LYS A 138 -18.75 23.16 29.74
CA LYS A 138 -20.12 23.59 30.00
C LYS A 138 -20.54 24.60 28.93
N GLY A 139 -21.75 24.46 28.40
CA GLY A 139 -22.23 25.33 27.33
C GLY A 139 -23.57 24.93 26.76
N ARG A 140 -23.98 25.56 25.65
CA ARG A 140 -25.21 25.27 24.92
C ARG A 140 -24.89 24.75 23.52
N PHE A 141 -25.55 23.67 23.11
CA PHE A 141 -25.40 23.15 21.75
C PHE A 141 -26.10 24.04 20.73
N ARG A 142 -25.38 24.38 19.66
CA ARG A 142 -25.90 25.08 18.48
C ARG A 142 -26.44 24.06 17.47
N HIS A 143 -27.63 23.52 17.77
CA HIS A 143 -28.28 22.48 16.94
C HIS A 143 -28.62 22.96 15.53
N ASP A 144 -28.74 24.27 15.32
CA ASP A 144 -28.87 24.91 14.00
C ASP A 144 -27.64 24.69 13.10
N GLN A 145 -26.48 24.44 13.70
CA GLN A 145 -25.21 24.19 13.01
C GLN A 145 -24.72 22.74 13.15
N GLU A 146 -25.63 21.81 13.42
CA GLU A 146 -25.30 20.40 13.51
C GLU A 146 -24.81 19.86 12.15
N MET A 147 -23.71 19.11 12.18
CA MET A 147 -23.11 18.47 11.02
C MET A 147 -23.10 16.95 11.20
N LEU A 148 -23.44 16.23 10.14
CA LEU A 148 -23.50 14.77 10.15
C LEU A 148 -22.37 14.18 9.31
N ILE A 149 -21.50 13.39 9.95
CA ILE A 149 -20.41 12.68 9.27
C ILE A 149 -20.85 11.26 8.95
N GLY A 150 -20.96 10.91 7.67
CA GLY A 150 -21.37 9.57 7.26
C GLY A 150 -21.15 9.25 5.78
N PRO A 151 -21.49 8.01 5.37
CA PRO A 151 -22.05 6.94 6.19
C PRO A 151 -21.04 6.37 7.21
N ARG A 152 -21.52 5.97 8.40
CA ARG A 152 -20.74 5.31 9.46
C ARG A 152 -21.49 4.09 9.99
N MET A 153 -20.82 2.95 9.97
CA MET A 153 -21.33 1.70 10.52
C MET A 153 -21.11 1.67 12.03
N TYR A 154 -22.14 1.28 12.77
CA TYR A 154 -22.08 0.93 14.19
C TYR A 154 -22.98 -0.30 14.41
N GLU A 155 -22.44 -1.37 15.00
CA GLU A 155 -23.17 -2.63 15.23
C GLU A 155 -23.95 -3.14 14.00
N SER A 156 -23.30 -3.12 12.83
CA SER A 156 -23.88 -3.54 11.54
C SER A 156 -25.06 -2.69 11.03
N LYS A 157 -25.30 -1.51 11.63
CA LYS A 157 -26.30 -0.54 11.20
C LYS A 157 -25.63 0.68 10.59
N ASP A 158 -26.20 1.19 9.51
CA ASP A 158 -25.79 2.44 8.90
C ASP A 158 -26.28 3.65 9.70
N GLY A 159 -25.43 4.65 9.81
CA GLY A 159 -25.77 5.89 10.50
C GLY A 159 -24.78 7.01 10.25
N TYR A 160 -24.79 7.97 11.18
CA TYR A 160 -24.01 9.20 11.11
C TYR A 160 -23.39 9.49 12.47
N LEU A 161 -22.20 10.10 12.46
CA LEU A 161 -21.67 10.76 13.65
C LEU A 161 -22.21 12.18 13.71
N VAL A 162 -22.75 12.54 14.87
CA VAL A 162 -23.34 13.85 15.12
C VAL A 162 -22.28 14.77 15.70
N VAL A 163 -21.95 15.81 14.95
CA VAL A 163 -21.07 16.88 15.41
C VAL A 163 -21.89 18.12 15.62
N THR A 164 -21.87 18.66 16.84
CA THR A 164 -22.61 19.87 17.18
C THR A 164 -21.67 20.87 17.85
N PRO A 165 -21.61 22.12 17.38
CA PRO A 165 -20.86 23.16 18.06
C PRO A 165 -21.43 23.40 19.47
N LEU A 166 -20.55 23.48 20.46
CA LEU A 166 -20.88 23.82 21.84
C LEU A 166 -20.41 25.24 22.13
N GLU A 167 -21.36 26.15 22.30
CA GLU A 167 -21.13 27.54 22.69
C GLU A 167 -20.92 27.62 24.21
N ARG A 168 -19.83 28.22 24.65
CA ARG A 168 -19.37 28.28 26.05
C ARG A 168 -19.23 29.74 26.48
N GLY A 169 -19.47 30.00 27.77
CA GLY A 169 -19.29 31.34 28.37
C GLY A 169 -20.10 32.42 27.64
N ASP A 170 -21.38 32.17 27.35
CA ASP A 170 -22.27 33.12 26.66
C ASP A 170 -21.73 33.65 25.31
N GLY A 171 -21.01 32.80 24.56
CA GLY A 171 -20.50 33.12 23.23
C GLY A 171 -19.02 33.46 23.15
N GLU A 172 -18.31 33.48 24.29
CA GLU A 172 -16.86 33.71 24.33
C GLU A 172 -16.04 32.66 23.57
N SER A 173 -16.52 31.41 23.55
CA SER A 173 -15.82 30.31 22.89
C SER A 173 -16.80 29.28 22.35
N THR A 174 -16.57 28.80 21.13
CA THR A 174 -17.29 27.66 20.57
C THR A 174 -16.30 26.55 20.22
N ILE A 175 -16.64 25.29 20.51
CA ILE A 175 -15.83 24.10 20.19
C ILE A 175 -16.65 23.07 19.43
N LEU A 176 -16.01 22.16 18.69
CA LEU A 176 -16.69 21.06 18.01
C LEU A 176 -16.79 19.85 18.94
N VAL A 177 -18.02 19.39 19.20
CA VAL A 177 -18.28 18.19 19.97
C VAL A 177 -18.85 17.12 19.06
N ASN A 178 -18.14 16.00 18.94
CA ASN A 178 -18.67 14.76 18.40
C ASN A 178 -19.45 14.04 19.49
N ARG A 179 -20.78 14.13 19.41
CA ARG A 179 -21.72 13.58 20.40
C ARG A 179 -21.89 12.06 20.28
N GLY A 180 -21.44 11.48 19.17
CA GLY A 180 -21.51 10.06 18.90
C GLY A 180 -22.40 9.70 17.71
N TRP A 181 -22.79 8.43 17.64
CA TRP A 181 -23.47 7.84 16.49
C TRP A 181 -24.99 7.86 16.63
N ILE A 182 -25.69 8.06 15.52
CA ILE A 182 -27.15 7.89 15.39
C ILE A 182 -27.48 7.02 14.18
N PRO A 183 -28.57 6.23 14.21
CA PRO A 183 -29.01 5.45 13.07
C PRO A 183 -29.49 6.35 11.92
N LYS A 184 -29.38 5.86 10.68
CA LYS A 184 -29.76 6.59 9.47
C LYS A 184 -31.22 7.07 9.47
N SER A 185 -32.13 6.32 10.10
CA SER A 185 -33.55 6.69 10.25
C SER A 185 -33.75 7.98 11.05
N LEU A 186 -32.82 8.33 11.94
CA LEU A 186 -32.89 9.50 12.82
C LEU A 186 -32.03 10.66 12.33
N LYS A 187 -31.70 10.68 11.03
CA LYS A 187 -30.91 11.74 10.40
C LYS A 187 -31.54 13.12 10.66
N ASN A 188 -32.85 13.25 10.44
CA ASN A 188 -33.52 14.54 10.63
C ASN A 188 -33.74 14.81 12.13
N GLN A 189 -33.41 16.02 12.55
CA GLN A 189 -33.58 16.47 13.94
C GLN A 189 -35.02 16.34 14.46
N ARG A 190 -36.02 16.51 13.57
CA ARG A 190 -37.45 16.39 13.91
C ARG A 190 -37.82 15.01 14.45
N ASP A 191 -37.09 13.97 14.02
CA ASP A 191 -37.36 12.58 14.38
C ASP A 191 -36.68 12.17 15.70
N ARG A 192 -35.88 13.06 16.32
CA ARG A 192 -35.11 12.79 17.55
C ARG A 192 -35.07 13.97 18.53
N PRO A 193 -36.22 14.48 18.99
CA PRO A 193 -36.26 15.64 19.89
C PRO A 193 -35.51 15.43 21.20
N GLN A 194 -35.48 14.20 21.71
CA GLN A 194 -34.75 13.86 22.95
C GLN A 194 -33.22 13.93 22.77
N GLY A 195 -32.72 13.76 21.54
CA GLY A 195 -31.31 13.94 21.20
C GLY A 195 -30.88 15.39 21.09
N LEU A 196 -31.79 16.36 21.27
CA LEU A 196 -31.56 17.79 21.08
C LEU A 196 -31.83 18.55 22.39
N PRO A 197 -31.00 18.35 23.44
CA PRO A 197 -31.19 19.03 24.71
C PRO A 197 -31.17 20.55 24.50
N ARG A 198 -32.18 21.23 25.06
CA ARG A 198 -32.32 22.68 25.02
C ARG A 198 -31.85 23.24 26.36
N GLY A 199 -30.86 24.13 26.31
CA GLY A 199 -30.28 24.74 27.50
C GLY A 199 -28.82 24.37 27.72
N GLU A 200 -28.33 24.68 28.90
CA GLU A 200 -26.94 24.46 29.28
C GLU A 200 -26.72 22.98 29.62
N VAL A 201 -25.63 22.42 29.09
CA VAL A 201 -25.20 21.04 29.28
C VAL A 201 -23.75 20.99 29.70
N VAL A 202 -23.37 19.92 30.39
CA VAL A 202 -21.97 19.57 30.66
C VAL A 202 -21.61 18.41 29.76
N VAL A 203 -20.64 18.63 28.88
CA VAL A 203 -20.08 17.61 27.99
C VAL A 203 -18.82 17.08 28.63
N GLU A 204 -18.78 15.78 28.91
CA GLU A 204 -17.56 15.05 29.26
C GLU A 204 -17.08 14.25 28.06
N GLY A 205 -15.78 14.35 27.75
CA GLY A 205 -15.25 13.71 26.58
C GLY A 205 -13.73 13.60 26.55
N LEU A 206 -13.23 13.09 25.42
CA LEU A 206 -11.81 13.03 25.13
C LEU A 206 -11.45 14.15 24.15
N LEU A 207 -10.40 14.89 24.47
CA LEU A 207 -9.72 15.69 23.47
C LEU A 207 -9.01 14.73 22.50
N ARG A 208 -9.36 14.81 21.22
CA ARG A 208 -8.88 13.87 20.20
C ARG A 208 -8.42 14.58 18.95
N SER A 209 -7.35 14.06 18.35
CA SER A 209 -7.05 14.29 16.94
C SER A 209 -7.84 13.29 16.09
N PRO A 210 -8.83 13.72 15.30
CA PRO A 210 -9.67 12.77 14.57
C PRO A 210 -8.93 12.15 13.38
N TRP A 211 -9.52 11.10 12.81
CA TRP A 211 -8.90 10.36 11.71
C TRP A 211 -8.84 11.18 10.43
N LYS A 212 -7.78 10.97 9.66
CA LYS A 212 -7.59 11.59 8.35
C LYS A 212 -8.29 10.78 7.25
N LYS A 213 -8.67 11.44 6.16
CA LYS A 213 -9.20 10.79 4.97
C LYS A 213 -8.18 9.86 4.32
N ASN A 214 -8.65 8.81 3.68
CA ASN A 214 -7.84 7.96 2.79
C ASN A 214 -8.04 8.38 1.32
N MET A 215 -7.28 7.79 0.39
CA MET A 215 -7.37 8.12 -1.05
C MET A 215 -8.74 7.82 -1.68
N PHE A 216 -9.58 7.01 -1.03
CA PHE A 216 -10.89 6.60 -1.53
C PHE A 216 -12.04 7.35 -0.85
N THR A 217 -11.75 8.21 0.13
CA THR A 217 -12.77 8.98 0.84
C THR A 217 -13.13 10.20 -0.03
N PRO A 218 -14.41 10.40 -0.38
CA PRO A 218 -14.82 11.59 -1.10
C PRO A 218 -14.53 12.87 -0.32
N GLU A 219 -14.36 13.98 -1.03
CA GLU A 219 -14.26 15.30 -0.40
C GLU A 219 -15.59 15.70 0.26
N ASN A 220 -15.48 16.39 1.39
CA ASN A 220 -16.64 16.99 2.06
C ASN A 220 -17.33 18.00 1.13
N LYS A 221 -18.65 18.09 1.21
CA LYS A 221 -19.47 19.10 0.51
C LYS A 221 -20.31 19.87 1.53
N PRO A 222 -19.71 20.87 2.22
CA PRO A 222 -20.40 21.65 3.26
C PRO A 222 -21.68 22.33 2.79
N GLU A 223 -21.67 22.86 1.56
CA GLU A 223 -22.83 23.48 0.88
C GLU A 223 -24.08 22.57 0.84
N GLN A 224 -23.86 21.25 0.86
CA GLN A 224 -24.91 20.23 0.80
C GLN A 224 -25.12 19.54 2.16
N GLY A 225 -24.43 19.99 3.22
CA GLY A 225 -24.44 19.35 4.54
C GLY A 225 -23.83 17.94 4.56
N ASN A 226 -23.02 17.59 3.57
CA ASN A 226 -22.45 16.25 3.43
C ASN A 226 -21.00 16.22 3.90
N PHE A 227 -20.75 15.58 5.05
CA PHE A 227 -19.40 15.34 5.57
C PHE A 227 -19.08 13.85 5.56
N TYR A 228 -17.95 13.47 4.99
CA TYR A 228 -17.48 12.09 4.92
C TYR A 228 -16.36 11.82 5.95
N PHE A 229 -15.61 12.85 6.31
CA PHE A 229 -14.55 12.80 7.31
C PHE A 229 -14.53 14.07 8.19
N PRO A 230 -14.03 13.96 9.43
CA PRO A 230 -13.94 15.06 10.39
C PRO A 230 -12.79 16.01 10.03
N ASP A 231 -13.03 16.94 9.10
CA ASP A 231 -12.12 18.05 8.86
C ASP A 231 -12.35 19.15 9.89
N VAL A 232 -11.62 19.07 11.01
CA VAL A 232 -11.82 19.97 12.16
C VAL A 232 -11.65 21.44 11.78
N LYS A 233 -10.70 21.75 10.89
CA LYS A 233 -10.45 23.14 10.47
C LYS A 233 -11.61 23.67 9.64
N GLN A 234 -12.02 22.92 8.60
CA GLN A 234 -13.16 23.29 7.77
C GLN A 234 -14.47 23.40 8.60
N MET A 235 -14.74 22.42 9.47
CA MET A 235 -15.94 22.42 10.30
C MET A 235 -15.96 23.58 11.30
N ALA A 236 -14.78 23.95 11.83
CA ALA A 236 -14.64 25.08 12.74
C ALA A 236 -14.87 26.41 12.02
N GLU A 237 -14.29 26.60 10.83
CA GLU A 237 -14.49 27.78 9.99
C GLU A 237 -15.98 27.99 9.64
N LEU A 238 -16.68 26.92 9.28
CA LEU A 238 -18.11 26.98 8.92
C LEU A 238 -19.02 27.39 10.09
N THR A 239 -18.59 27.12 11.32
CA THR A 239 -19.43 27.31 12.52
C THR A 239 -18.99 28.50 13.37
N GLY A 240 -17.83 29.10 13.07
CA GLY A 240 -17.18 30.08 13.93
C GLY A 240 -16.63 29.45 15.22
N SER A 241 -16.35 28.15 15.21
CA SER A 241 -15.77 27.43 16.33
C SER A 241 -14.25 27.52 16.32
N GLN A 242 -13.63 27.24 17.46
CA GLN A 242 -12.22 26.88 17.52
C GLN A 242 -12.02 25.50 16.88
N PRO A 243 -10.89 25.24 16.20
CA PRO A 243 -10.61 23.96 15.57
C PRO A 243 -10.18 22.90 16.62
N ILE A 244 -11.06 22.68 17.60
CA ILE A 244 -10.91 21.77 18.73
C ILE A 244 -12.00 20.72 18.63
N TRP A 245 -11.58 19.46 18.68
CA TRP A 245 -12.45 18.30 18.53
C TRP A 245 -12.52 17.52 19.84
N VAL A 246 -13.71 17.48 20.43
CA VAL A 246 -14.01 16.71 21.64
C VAL A 246 -14.93 15.56 21.28
N GLU A 247 -14.54 14.32 21.60
CA GLU A 247 -15.41 13.16 21.49
C GLU A 247 -16.15 12.93 22.81
N GLU A 248 -17.47 13.12 22.82
CA GLU A 248 -18.31 12.83 23.98
C GLU A 248 -18.18 11.35 24.36
N THR A 249 -17.87 11.10 25.63
CA THR A 249 -17.71 9.75 26.15
C THR A 249 -18.95 9.29 26.88
N MET A 250 -19.26 8.00 26.78
CA MET A 250 -20.31 7.38 27.58
C MET A 250 -19.83 6.08 28.20
N VAL A 251 -20.45 5.69 29.31
CA VAL A 251 -20.27 4.35 29.87
C VAL A 251 -21.02 3.35 28.95
N PRO A 252 -20.36 2.28 28.48
CA PRO A 252 -20.96 1.32 27.55
C PRO A 252 -21.88 0.35 28.30
N GLU A 253 -23.02 0.84 28.78
CA GLU A 253 -24.07 -0.01 29.36
C GLU A 253 -25.11 -0.37 28.29
N LEU A 254 -25.36 -1.67 28.10
CA LEU A 254 -26.23 -2.18 27.03
C LEU A 254 -27.64 -1.57 27.07
N LEU A 255 -28.23 -1.45 28.27
CA LEU A 255 -29.56 -0.87 28.43
C LEU A 255 -29.58 0.62 28.06
N GLU A 256 -28.55 1.37 28.44
CA GLU A 256 -28.42 2.80 28.10
C GLU A 256 -28.20 2.98 26.59
N GLN A 257 -27.43 2.11 25.95
CA GLN A 257 -27.25 2.11 24.49
C GLN A 257 -28.58 1.91 23.77
N TYR A 258 -29.37 0.91 24.13
CA TYR A 258 -30.69 0.70 23.55
C TYR A 258 -31.64 1.88 23.80
N ARG A 259 -31.62 2.44 25.02
CA ARG A 259 -32.43 3.62 25.36
C ARG A 259 -32.03 4.82 24.50
N ARG A 260 -30.74 5.06 24.31
CA ARG A 260 -30.23 6.17 23.48
C ARG A 260 -30.60 5.97 22.02
N GLU A 261 -30.41 4.77 21.47
CA GLU A 261 -30.78 4.45 20.09
C GLU A 261 -32.27 4.68 19.83
N ALA A 262 -33.13 4.15 20.70
CA ALA A 262 -34.59 4.27 20.56
C ALA A 262 -35.08 5.73 20.62
N ASN A 263 -34.39 6.57 21.38
CA ASN A 263 -34.75 7.97 21.58
C ASN A 263 -33.98 8.94 20.65
N GLY A 264 -33.10 8.43 19.80
CA GLY A 264 -32.26 9.25 18.91
C GLY A 264 -31.25 10.13 19.64
N ILE A 265 -30.86 9.73 20.84
CA ILE A 265 -29.76 10.34 21.58
C ILE A 265 -28.45 9.76 20.99
N PRO A 266 -27.48 10.60 20.59
CA PRO A 266 -26.21 10.11 20.06
C PRO A 266 -25.50 9.13 21.01
N ILE A 267 -24.99 8.03 20.45
CA ILE A 267 -24.27 6.99 21.17
C ILE A 267 -22.79 7.36 21.14
N GLY A 268 -22.28 7.90 22.25
CA GLY A 268 -20.88 8.24 22.44
C GLY A 268 -19.98 7.00 22.45
N ARG A 269 -18.66 7.21 22.44
CA ARG A 269 -17.71 6.12 22.57
C ARG A 269 -17.35 5.86 24.03
N PRO A 270 -17.00 4.61 24.40
CA PRO A 270 -16.37 4.37 25.69
C PRO A 270 -15.03 5.12 25.77
N PRO A 271 -14.66 5.62 26.96
CA PRO A 271 -13.35 6.23 27.19
C PRO A 271 -12.29 5.11 27.24
N GLU A 272 -11.88 4.59 26.09
CA GLU A 272 -10.89 3.50 25.99
C GLU A 272 -9.86 3.75 24.87
N VAL A 273 -8.65 3.19 25.05
CA VAL A 273 -7.58 3.21 24.04
C VAL A 273 -7.64 1.94 23.18
N ASN A 274 -8.48 1.95 22.16
CA ASN A 274 -8.61 0.79 21.26
C ASN A 274 -7.63 0.86 20.08
N LEU A 275 -6.36 0.54 20.33
CA LEU A 275 -5.30 0.49 19.31
C LEU A 275 -4.85 -0.96 19.09
N ARG A 276 -5.19 -1.54 17.93
CA ARG A 276 -4.74 -2.90 17.59
C ARG A 276 -3.22 -3.01 17.59
N ASN A 277 -2.70 -4.06 18.23
CA ASN A 277 -1.28 -4.36 18.38
C ASN A 277 -1.02 -5.86 18.20
N ASN A 278 -0.86 -6.29 16.94
CA ASN A 278 -0.62 -7.70 16.60
C ASN A 278 0.87 -8.01 16.38
N HIS A 279 1.77 -7.09 16.74
CA HIS A 279 3.20 -7.20 16.42
C HIS A 279 3.85 -8.45 17.06
N THR A 280 3.39 -8.88 18.23
CA THR A 280 3.84 -10.12 18.88
C THR A 280 3.65 -11.36 18.01
N GLN A 281 2.49 -11.51 17.35
CA GLN A 281 2.25 -12.62 16.44
C GLN A 281 3.23 -12.61 15.27
N TYR A 282 3.46 -11.43 14.68
CA TYR A 282 4.41 -11.29 13.58
C TYR A 282 5.85 -11.55 14.00
N ILE A 283 6.26 -11.18 15.22
CA ILE A 283 7.59 -11.51 15.76
C ILE A 283 7.83 -13.02 15.69
N PHE A 284 6.88 -13.83 16.17
CA PHE A 284 6.98 -15.29 16.11
C PHE A 284 7.01 -15.80 14.66
N THR A 285 6.19 -15.26 13.77
CA THR A 285 6.19 -15.63 12.34
C THR A 285 7.55 -15.37 11.70
N TRP A 286 8.13 -14.18 11.88
CA TRP A 286 9.38 -13.78 11.21
C TRP A 286 10.60 -14.51 11.78
N TYR A 287 10.69 -14.67 13.10
CA TYR A 287 11.77 -15.46 13.68
C TYR A 287 11.62 -16.96 13.40
N GLY A 288 10.39 -17.49 13.37
CA GLY A 288 10.12 -18.86 12.94
C GLY A 288 10.55 -19.11 11.49
N LEU A 289 10.22 -18.20 10.57
CA LEU A 289 10.64 -18.27 9.17
C LEU A 289 12.17 -18.16 9.03
N SER A 290 12.80 -17.23 9.77
CA SER A 290 14.25 -17.07 9.80
C SER A 290 14.94 -18.36 10.27
N LEU A 291 14.45 -18.97 11.34
CA LEU A 291 14.98 -20.23 11.86
C LEU A 291 14.81 -21.38 10.85
N ALA A 292 13.59 -21.58 10.33
CA ALA A 292 13.32 -22.68 9.39
C ALA A 292 14.16 -22.59 8.11
N THR A 293 14.28 -21.39 7.55
CA THR A 293 15.08 -21.16 6.33
C THR A 293 16.59 -21.26 6.60
N THR A 294 17.05 -20.87 7.79
CA THR A 294 18.43 -21.10 8.23
C THR A 294 18.74 -22.59 8.34
N VAL A 295 17.84 -23.39 8.94
CA VAL A 295 17.98 -24.86 9.02
C VAL A 295 18.00 -25.48 7.63
N MET A 296 17.09 -25.06 6.73
CA MET A 296 17.06 -25.53 5.35
C MET A 296 18.36 -25.20 4.61
N LEU A 297 18.85 -23.96 4.71
CA LEU A 297 20.12 -23.53 4.12
C LEU A 297 21.28 -24.37 4.65
N TRP A 298 21.34 -24.60 5.96
CA TRP A 298 22.36 -25.43 6.59
C TRP A 298 22.30 -26.88 6.09
N MET A 299 21.10 -27.47 5.95
CA MET A 299 20.93 -28.81 5.38
C MET A 299 21.42 -28.87 3.92
N VAL A 300 21.11 -27.86 3.11
CA VAL A 300 21.56 -27.78 1.70
C VAL A 300 23.08 -27.66 1.61
N VAL A 301 23.70 -26.82 2.44
CA VAL A 301 25.16 -26.65 2.49
C VAL A 301 25.88 -27.89 3.00
N ARG A 302 25.26 -28.64 3.93
CA ARG A 302 25.81 -29.90 4.47
C ARG A 302 25.58 -31.12 3.59
N LYS A 303 24.60 -31.10 2.68
CA LYS A 303 24.35 -32.21 1.75
C LYS A 303 25.60 -32.44 0.90
N LYS A 304 26.24 -33.60 1.09
CA LYS A 304 27.33 -34.06 0.22
C LYS A 304 26.74 -34.29 -1.19
N PRO A 305 27.38 -33.79 -2.26
CA PRO A 305 26.88 -34.03 -3.61
C PRO A 305 26.81 -35.53 -3.88
N ASN A 306 25.71 -35.99 -4.49
CA ASN A 306 25.55 -37.39 -4.88
C ASN A 306 26.76 -37.83 -5.72
N ALA A 307 27.36 -38.97 -5.39
CA ALA A 307 28.52 -39.50 -6.10
C ALA A 307 28.27 -39.66 -7.62
N ALA A 308 27.00 -39.86 -8.00
CA ALA A 308 26.54 -39.90 -9.39
C ALA A 308 26.74 -38.56 -10.14
N THR A 309 26.49 -37.42 -9.51
CA THR A 309 26.66 -36.08 -10.12
C THR A 309 28.14 -35.72 -10.30
N ARG A 310 29.04 -36.37 -9.54
CA ARG A 310 30.50 -36.19 -9.65
C ARG A 310 31.10 -36.88 -10.89
N ARG A 311 30.35 -37.80 -11.53
CA ARG A 311 30.79 -38.62 -12.67
C ARG A 311 29.96 -38.34 -13.93
N ILE A 312 29.57 -37.09 -14.18
CA ILE A 312 28.99 -36.75 -15.48
C ILE A 312 30.12 -36.77 -16.51
N ARG A 313 30.17 -37.83 -17.33
CA ARG A 313 31.00 -37.93 -18.54
C ARG A 313 30.54 -36.84 -19.51
N GLN A 314 31.27 -35.73 -19.58
CA GLN A 314 31.15 -34.79 -20.69
C GLN A 314 32.30 -35.03 -21.68
N SER A 315 32.00 -35.64 -22.83
CA SER A 315 32.86 -35.59 -24.00
C SER A 315 32.81 -34.15 -24.54
N LYS A 316 33.87 -33.38 -24.32
CA LYS A 316 33.88 -31.94 -24.64
C LYS A 316 34.15 -31.63 -26.11
N ASN A 317 34.40 -32.66 -26.92
CA ASN A 317 34.68 -32.51 -28.34
C ASN A 317 33.65 -33.38 -29.09
N TRP A 318 32.78 -32.70 -29.83
CA TRP A 318 31.97 -33.26 -30.90
C TRP A 318 32.50 -32.65 -32.21
#